data_AF-A0A7L4PM75-F1
#
_entry.id   AF-A0A7L4PM75-F1
#
_cell.length_a   1.000
_cell.length_b   1.000
_cell.length_c   1.000
_cell.angle_alpha   90.00
_cell.angle_beta   90.00
_cell.angle_gamma   90.00
#
_symmetry.space_group_name_H-M   'P 1'
#
loop_
_entity.id
_entity.type
_entity.pdbx_description
1 polymer ?
#
loop_
_entity_poly.entity_id
_entity_poly.type
_entity_poly.pdbx_seq_one_letter_code
_entity_poly.pdbx_strand_id
1 'polypeptide(L)'
;MIVTTTEGIPGHEIEILDVVVGSTVRSKHLGKDITASLKSLVGGELQEYTEMLSEARTEAMNRMINEAARLGADAVVNVRFATSQTGPQAAELMAYGTAVKAKRSR
;
A
#
# COMPACT_ATOMS: atom_id res chain seq x y z
N MET A 1 -10.95 -6.50 -9.16
CA MET A 1 -10.92 -6.83 -7.73
C MET A 1 -11.33 -5.60 -6.94
N ILE A 2 -12.28 -5.70 -6.02
CA ILE A 2 -12.64 -4.57 -5.14
C ILE A 2 -11.56 -4.45 -4.05
N VAL A 3 -11.14 -3.23 -3.73
CA VAL A 3 -10.18 -2.96 -2.66
C VAL A 3 -10.76 -1.87 -1.78
N THR A 4 -10.92 -2.13 -0.49
CA THR A 4 -11.58 -1.19 0.42
C THR A 4 -10.94 -1.17 1.80
N THR A 5 -11.01 -0.02 2.46
CA THR A 5 -10.61 0.16 3.85
C THR A 5 -11.71 -0.27 4.84
N THR A 6 -12.95 -0.47 4.38
CA THR A 6 -14.06 -1.01 5.17
C THR A 6 -13.86 -2.50 5.46
N GLU A 7 -14.41 -3.00 6.57
CA GLU A 7 -14.28 -4.41 6.98
C GLU A 7 -15.02 -5.39 6.05
N GLY A 8 -16.01 -4.91 5.30
CA GLY A 8 -16.77 -5.69 4.33
C GLY A 8 -17.29 -4.83 3.18
N ILE A 9 -18.07 -5.46 2.30
CA ILE A 9 -18.67 -4.82 1.12
C ILE A 9 -20.19 -4.86 1.29
N PRO A 10 -20.88 -3.72 1.40
CA PRO A 10 -22.33 -3.70 1.52
C PRO A 10 -23.02 -4.49 0.40
N GLY A 11 -24.04 -5.28 0.76
CA GLY A 11 -24.80 -6.12 -0.16
C GLY A 11 -24.05 -7.36 -0.68
N HIS A 12 -22.94 -7.75 -0.04
CA HIS A 12 -22.19 -8.96 -0.37
C HIS A 12 -22.01 -9.86 0.86
N GLU A 13 -22.18 -11.16 0.66
CA GLU A 13 -21.69 -12.20 1.55
C GLU A 13 -20.18 -12.39 1.32
N ILE A 14 -19.43 -12.48 2.43
CA ILE A 14 -17.97 -12.52 2.44
C ILE A 14 -17.49 -13.88 2.94
N GLU A 15 -16.65 -14.54 2.15
CA GLU A 15 -15.87 -15.71 2.55
C GLU A 15 -14.38 -15.31 2.60
N ILE A 16 -13.75 -15.52 3.76
CA ILE A 16 -12.35 -15.16 3.98
C ILE A 16 -11.44 -16.23 3.38
N LEU A 17 -10.45 -15.78 2.61
CA LEU A 17 -9.43 -16.66 2.04
C LEU A 17 -8.15 -16.64 2.90
N ASP A 18 -7.53 -15.48 3.03
CA ASP A 18 -6.32 -15.30 3.84
C ASP A 18 -6.03 -13.81 4.08
N VAL A 19 -5.02 -13.54 4.91
CA VAL A 19 -4.35 -12.24 4.97
C VAL A 19 -3.45 -12.11 3.74
N VAL A 20 -3.41 -10.91 3.15
CA VAL A 20 -2.51 -10.59 2.03
C VAL A 20 -1.68 -9.36 2.34
N VAL A 21 -0.44 -9.36 1.87
CA VAL A 21 0.57 -8.35 2.16
C VAL A 21 1.36 -8.01 0.90
N GLY A 22 1.61 -6.73 0.71
CA GLY A 22 2.56 -6.25 -0.28
C GLY A 22 3.42 -5.16 0.33
N SER A 23 4.74 -5.28 0.23
CA SER A 23 5.64 -4.23 0.71
C SER A 23 6.69 -3.84 -0.32
N THR A 24 7.23 -2.64 -0.15
CA THR A 24 8.36 -2.10 -0.90
C THR A 24 9.29 -1.38 0.06
N VAL A 25 10.60 -1.45 -0.21
CA VAL A 25 11.63 -0.80 0.60
C VAL A 25 12.28 0.30 -0.22
N ARG A 26 12.29 1.52 0.29
CA ARG A 26 12.87 2.69 -0.37
C ARG A 26 14.13 3.13 0.38
N SER A 27 15.19 3.43 -0.37
CA SER A 27 16.46 3.88 0.21
C SER A 27 16.47 5.40 0.39
N LYS A 28 17.07 5.88 1.48
CA LYS A 28 17.26 7.31 1.76
C LYS A 28 18.27 7.99 0.82
N HIS A 29 19.02 7.24 0.00
CA HIS A 29 19.89 7.82 -1.02
C HIS A 29 19.11 8.54 -2.12
N LEU A 30 17.88 8.10 -2.42
CA LEU A 30 16.95 8.85 -3.26
C LEU A 30 16.63 10.23 -2.66
N GLY A 31 16.71 10.39 -1.34
CA GLY A 31 16.45 11.63 -0.61
C GLY A 31 17.64 12.58 -0.47
N LYS A 32 18.87 12.11 -0.71
CA LYS A 32 20.10 12.93 -0.63
C LYS A 32 20.16 13.95 -1.76
N ASP A 33 19.72 13.57 -2.96
CA ASP A 33 19.63 14.47 -4.10
C ASP A 33 18.55 15.55 -3.86
N ILE A 34 17.42 15.17 -3.23
CA ILE A 34 16.32 16.08 -2.85
C ILE A 34 16.77 17.10 -1.80
N THR A 35 17.64 16.72 -0.85
CA THR A 35 18.18 17.67 0.14
C THR A 35 19.04 18.78 -0.47
N ALA A 36 19.61 18.59 -1.67
CA ALA A 36 20.29 19.65 -2.41
C ALA A 36 19.28 20.63 -3.03
N SER A 37 18.14 20.13 -3.52
CA SER A 37 17.00 20.89 -4.06
C SER A 37 16.22 21.68 -2.99
N LEU A 38 16.22 21.18 -1.74
CA LEU A 38 15.52 21.71 -0.57
C LEU A 38 16.08 23.04 -0.01
N LYS A 39 17.30 23.43 -0.39
CA LYS A 39 17.90 24.70 0.08
C LYS A 39 17.10 25.94 -0.38
N SER A 40 16.15 25.79 -1.31
CA SER A 40 15.28 26.87 -1.80
C SER A 40 13.83 26.81 -1.32
N LEU A 41 13.38 25.72 -0.66
CA LEU A 41 11.97 25.53 -0.30
C LEU A 41 11.73 25.82 1.19
N VAL A 42 11.29 27.06 1.47
CA VAL A 42 10.75 27.43 2.78
C VAL A 42 9.27 27.02 2.83
N GLY A 43 8.95 25.97 3.59
CA GLY A 43 7.59 25.66 4.07
C GLY A 43 6.62 24.98 3.08
N GLY A 44 7.07 24.59 1.89
CA GLY A 44 6.26 23.90 0.88
C GLY A 44 6.30 22.37 0.97
N GLU A 45 5.41 21.71 0.23
CA GLU A 45 5.42 20.26 0.03
C GLU A 45 6.72 19.81 -0.65
N LEU A 46 7.26 18.68 -0.19
CA LEU A 46 8.42 18.05 -0.81
C LEU A 46 7.96 17.19 -1.98
N GLN A 47 7.72 17.82 -3.12
CA GLN A 47 7.10 17.17 -4.29
C GLN A 47 7.78 15.84 -4.67
N GLU A 48 9.10 15.80 -4.74
CA GLU A 48 9.87 14.58 -5.07
C GLU A 48 9.67 13.46 -4.02
N TYR A 49 9.56 13.82 -2.72
CA TYR A 49 9.22 12.84 -1.69
C TYR A 49 7.77 12.39 -1.76
N THR A 50 6.84 13.29 -2.08
CA THR A 50 5.42 12.94 -2.28
C THR A 50 5.26 11.98 -3.44
N GLU A 51 5.92 12.25 -4.57
CA GLU A 51 5.94 11.39 -5.75
C GLU A 51 6.52 10.01 -5.40
N MET A 52 7.67 9.97 -4.73
CA MET A 52 8.28 8.72 -4.25
C MET A 52 7.34 7.91 -3.35
N LEU A 53 6.65 8.56 -2.41
CA LEU A 53 5.69 7.90 -1.53
C LEU A 53 4.46 7.41 -2.30
N SER A 54 4.03 8.13 -3.33
CA SER A 54 2.92 7.73 -4.20
C SER A 54 3.25 6.46 -4.99
N GLU A 55 4.45 6.40 -5.57
CA GLU A 55 4.95 5.20 -6.25
C GLU A 55 5.08 4.03 -5.29
N ALA A 56 5.62 4.26 -4.09
CA ALA A 56 5.78 3.22 -3.08
C ALA A 56 4.43 2.64 -2.64
N ARG A 57 3.41 3.48 -2.42
CA ARG A 57 2.04 3.02 -2.12
C ARG A 57 1.45 2.20 -3.25
N THR A 58 1.60 2.67 -4.48
CA THR A 58 1.08 1.97 -5.66
C THR A 58 1.71 0.60 -5.81
N GLU A 59 3.03 0.51 -5.65
CA GLU A 59 3.76 -0.76 -5.73
C GLU A 59 3.35 -1.74 -4.62
N ALA A 60 3.33 -1.30 -3.36
CA ALA A 60 2.93 -2.12 -2.23
C ALA A 60 1.49 -2.63 -2.39
N MET A 61 0.57 -1.75 -2.79
CA MET A 61 -0.83 -2.11 -3.04
C MET A 61 -0.97 -3.12 -4.20
N ASN A 62 -0.24 -2.93 -5.30
CA ASN A 62 -0.25 -3.87 -6.41
C ASN A 62 0.29 -5.25 -6.02
N ARG A 63 1.35 -5.31 -5.21
CA ARG A 63 1.89 -6.59 -4.69
C ARG A 63 0.86 -7.33 -3.84
N MET A 64 0.15 -6.62 -2.95
CA MET A 64 -0.94 -7.16 -2.14
C MET A 64 -2.11 -7.67 -3.00
N ILE A 65 -2.54 -6.89 -4.00
CA ILE A 65 -3.60 -7.28 -4.94
C ILE A 65 -3.20 -8.51 -5.75
N ASN A 66 -1.96 -8.58 -6.22
CA ASN A 66 -1.45 -9.73 -6.96
C ASN A 66 -1.43 -11.00 -6.10
N GLU A 67 -1.14 -10.88 -4.80
CA GLU A 67 -1.26 -11.99 -3.87
C GLU A 67 -2.70 -12.44 -3.69
N ALA A 68 -3.63 -11.52 -3.46
CA ALA A 68 -5.05 -11.82 -3.40
C ALA A 68 -5.56 -12.49 -4.67
N ALA A 69 -5.09 -12.05 -5.84
CA ALA A 69 -5.43 -12.66 -7.13
C ALA A 69 -4.95 -14.11 -7.25
N ARG A 70 -3.75 -14.44 -6.72
CA ARG A 70 -3.24 -15.82 -6.67
C ARG A 70 -4.09 -16.73 -5.78
N LEU A 71 -4.69 -16.18 -4.73
CA LEU A 71 -5.64 -16.89 -3.87
C LEU A 71 -7.04 -17.01 -4.51
N GLY A 72 -7.25 -16.40 -5.66
CA GLY A 72 -8.54 -16.36 -6.33
C GLY A 72 -9.53 -15.39 -5.67
N ALA A 73 -9.08 -14.40 -4.92
CA ALA A 73 -9.96 -13.42 -4.28
C ALA A 73 -10.71 -12.55 -5.30
N ASP A 74 -11.92 -12.14 -4.95
CA ASP A 74 -12.68 -11.15 -5.72
C ASP A 74 -12.49 -9.73 -5.13
N ALA A 75 -12.10 -9.66 -3.85
CA ALA A 75 -11.83 -8.41 -3.16
C ALA A 75 -10.74 -8.53 -2.08
N VAL A 76 -10.19 -7.38 -1.68
CA VAL A 76 -9.42 -7.20 -0.45
C VAL A 76 -10.13 -6.17 0.43
N VAL A 77 -10.51 -6.57 1.63
CA VAL A 77 -11.20 -5.71 2.61
C VAL A 77 -10.25 -5.34 3.74
N ASN A 78 -10.65 -4.35 4.54
CA ASN A 78 -9.92 -3.87 5.69
C ASN A 78 -8.46 -3.46 5.37
N VAL A 79 -8.24 -2.86 4.19
CA VAL A 79 -6.89 -2.48 3.76
C VAL A 79 -6.31 -1.41 4.65
N ARG A 80 -5.05 -1.59 5.03
CA ARG A 80 -4.26 -0.67 5.83
C ARG A 80 -2.87 -0.49 5.22
N PHE A 81 -2.27 0.65 5.51
CA PHE A 81 -0.87 0.92 5.22
C PHE A 81 -0.09 1.03 6.53
N ALA A 82 1.10 0.45 6.54
CA ALA A 82 2.07 0.63 7.61
C ALA A 82 3.42 1.05 7.01
N THR A 83 4.20 1.79 7.78
CA THR A 83 5.58 2.09 7.43
C THR A 83 6.49 1.68 8.58
N SER A 84 7.67 1.16 8.26
CA SER A 84 8.64 0.73 9.25
C SER A 84 10.04 1.18 8.81
N GLN A 85 10.89 1.56 9.76
CA GLN A 85 12.29 1.82 9.46
C GLN A 85 13.04 0.49 9.54
N THR A 86 13.38 -0.08 8.38
CA THR A 86 14.04 -1.40 8.27
C THR A 86 15.56 -1.30 8.34
N GLY A 87 16.13 -0.10 8.24
CA GLY A 87 17.56 0.15 8.46
C GLY A 87 17.90 1.64 8.50
N PRO A 88 19.18 1.98 8.77
CA PRO A 88 19.61 3.38 8.91
C PRO A 88 19.26 4.27 7.71
N GLN A 89 19.25 3.68 6.51
CA GLN A 89 18.97 4.35 5.24
C GLN A 89 17.85 3.67 4.43
N ALA A 90 16.96 2.94 5.10
CA ALA A 90 15.88 2.22 4.42
C ALA A 90 14.57 2.30 5.23
N ALA A 91 13.47 2.52 4.52
CA ALA A 91 12.13 2.45 5.08
C ALA A 91 11.26 1.53 4.21
N GLU A 92 10.49 0.68 4.88
CA GLU A 92 9.46 -0.13 4.26
C GLU A 92 8.14 0.63 4.25
N LEU A 93 7.42 0.51 3.13
CA LEU A 93 6.00 0.80 3.04
C LEU A 93 5.29 -0.51 2.73
N MET A 94 4.34 -0.87 3.60
CA MET A 94 3.56 -2.09 3.54
C MET A 94 2.08 -1.75 3.36
N ALA A 95 1.41 -2.46 2.46
CA ALA A 95 -0.04 -2.54 2.34
C ALA A 95 -0.46 -3.95 2.77
N TYR A 96 -1.49 -4.05 3.61
CA TYR A 96 -2.03 -5.35 4.03
C TYR A 96 -3.55 -5.27 4.19
N GLY A 97 -4.20 -6.42 4.09
CA GLY A 97 -5.65 -6.55 4.25
C GLY A 97 -6.07 -8.02 4.24
N THR A 98 -7.37 -8.26 4.08
CA THR A 98 -7.94 -9.60 4.04
C THR A 98 -8.47 -9.89 2.64
N ALA A 99 -7.94 -10.91 1.99
CA ALA A 99 -8.42 -11.41 0.71
C ALA A 99 -9.70 -12.22 0.92
N VAL A 100 -10.73 -11.93 0.12
CA VAL A 100 -12.06 -12.52 0.26
C VAL A 100 -12.68 -12.87 -1.08
N LYS A 101 -13.57 -13.87 -1.06
CA LYS A 101 -14.63 -14.04 -2.06
C LYS A 101 -15.82 -13.18 -1.67
N ALA A 102 -16.36 -12.43 -2.62
CA ALA A 102 -17.46 -11.51 -2.37
C ALA A 102 -18.62 -11.84 -3.31
N LYS A 103 -19.68 -12.45 -2.76
CA LYS A 103 -20.86 -12.85 -3.52
C LYS A 103 -22.00 -11.90 -3.22
N ARG A 104 -22.62 -11.32 -4.25
CA ARG A 104 -23.79 -10.45 -4.06
C ARG A 104 -24.91 -11.21 -3.33
N SER A 105 -25.37 -10.67 -2.22
CA SER A 105 -26.52 -11.22 -1.48
C SER A 105 -27.77 -11.13 -2.36
N ARG A 106 -28.54 -12.22 -2.45
CA ARG A 106 -29.79 -12.28 -3.23
C ARG A 106 -30.93 -11.57 -2.52
#